data_AF-A0A6M3KX43-F1
#
_entry.id   AF-A0A6M3KX43-F1
#
_cell.length_a   1.000
_cell.length_b   1.000
_cell.length_c   1.000
_cell.angle_alpha   90.00
_cell.angle_beta   90.00
_cell.angle_gamma   90.00
#
_symmetry.space_group_name_H-M   'P 1'
#
loop_
_entity.id
_entity.type
_entity.pdbx_description
1 polymer ?
#
loop_
_entity_poly.entity_id
_entity_poly.type
_entity_poly.pdbx_seq_one_letter_code
_entity_poly.pdbx_strand_id
1 'polypeptide(L)'
;MLIKNTSITELTEALVKVNEKYEGNVKFREIEAKNTAGTRFRLTLQVVDAKGPGHRKGFTHPWTTRSGKPYKAKRLIYACWHVHGDYFDCLFDINPKVEIRVGRQGTIYRNKTDNWEDFDMGSIMYPVKLSELCDCGNENVFEAAQIDKNLRKTNIKSVRQSDLSAECWGVQVWGKEHCKTCEFLSTGDCGGKEIRKTNRNEKGIQIPI
;
A
#
# COMPACT_ATOMS: atom_id res chain seq x y z
N MET A 1 -2.81 24.42 7.15
CA MET A 1 -1.49 24.70 7.77
C MET A 1 -1.17 26.19 7.64
N LEU A 2 -0.26 26.72 8.46
CA LEU A 2 0.20 28.12 8.38
C LEU A 2 1.71 28.13 8.15
N ILE A 3 2.17 28.79 7.09
CA ILE A 3 3.60 28.91 6.75
C ILE A 3 4.02 30.36 6.92
N LYS A 4 5.19 30.60 7.51
CA LYS A 4 5.77 31.94 7.69
C LYS A 4 7.14 32.04 7.04
N ASN A 5 7.57 33.29 6.81
CA ASN A 5 8.87 33.67 6.27
C ASN A 5 9.12 33.12 4.87
N THR A 6 8.08 33.10 4.03
CA THR A 6 8.15 32.60 2.65
C THR A 6 7.41 33.54 1.71
N SER A 7 7.70 33.43 0.43
CA SER A 7 7.00 34.12 -0.66
C SER A 7 6.06 33.17 -1.42
N ILE A 8 5.09 33.72 -2.14
CA ILE A 8 4.16 32.90 -2.95
C ILE A 8 4.88 32.15 -4.08
N THR A 9 5.98 32.71 -4.59
CA THR A 9 6.82 32.08 -5.62
C THR A 9 7.50 30.83 -5.07
N GLU A 10 8.06 30.89 -3.86
CA GLU A 10 8.66 29.73 -3.19
C GLU A 10 7.63 28.62 -2.92
N LEU A 11 6.43 28.98 -2.47
CA LEU A 11 5.35 28.01 -2.26
C LEU A 11 4.97 27.30 -3.55
N THR A 12 4.88 28.06 -4.65
CA THR A 12 4.52 27.50 -5.95
C THR A 12 5.65 26.64 -6.51
N GLU A 13 6.91 27.06 -6.36
CA GLU A 13 8.09 26.27 -6.74
C GLU A 13 8.16 24.95 -5.97
N ALA A 14 7.90 24.97 -4.66
CA ALA A 14 7.83 23.76 -3.85
C ALA A 14 6.73 22.81 -4.36
N LEU A 15 5.57 23.34 -4.74
CA LEU A 15 4.48 22.53 -5.30
C LEU A 15 4.87 21.90 -6.64
N VAL A 16 5.59 22.64 -7.50
CA VAL A 16 6.09 22.10 -8.78
C VAL A 16 7.02 20.93 -8.54
N LYS A 17 8.01 21.07 -7.64
CA LYS A 17 8.95 19.98 -7.29
C LYS A 17 8.22 18.75 -6.73
N VAL A 18 7.27 18.95 -5.81
CA VAL A 18 6.46 17.83 -5.29
C VAL A 18 5.68 17.13 -6.39
N ASN A 19 5.13 17.90 -7.34
CA ASN A 19 4.34 17.34 -8.43
C ASN A 19 5.16 16.51 -9.42
N GLU A 20 6.49 16.60 -9.43
CA GLU A 20 7.35 15.65 -10.17
C GLU A 20 7.17 14.22 -9.64
N LYS A 21 7.03 14.06 -8.31
CA LYS A 21 6.81 12.77 -7.65
C LYS A 21 5.35 12.28 -7.73
N TYR A 22 4.40 13.20 -7.80
CA TYR A 22 2.96 12.91 -7.77
C TYR A 22 2.25 13.16 -9.11
N GLU A 23 2.99 13.18 -10.22
CA GLU A 23 2.46 13.27 -11.59
C GLU A 23 1.50 14.46 -11.79
N GLY A 24 1.78 15.61 -11.17
CA GLY A 24 0.91 16.79 -11.25
C GLY A 24 -0.42 16.67 -10.51
N ASN A 25 -0.62 15.63 -9.69
CA ASN A 25 -1.89 15.38 -9.02
C ASN A 25 -2.10 16.24 -7.76
N VAL A 26 -1.12 17.02 -7.29
CA VAL A 26 -1.23 17.85 -6.09
C VAL A 26 -1.48 19.32 -6.45
N LYS A 27 -2.40 19.97 -5.75
CA LYS A 27 -2.72 21.39 -5.91
C LYS A 27 -2.99 22.08 -4.58
N PHE A 28 -2.91 23.41 -4.59
CA PHE A 28 -3.49 24.22 -3.53
C PHE A 28 -5.02 24.20 -3.64
N ARG A 29 -5.71 23.76 -2.59
CA ARG A 29 -7.16 23.98 -2.45
C ARG A 29 -7.45 25.43 -2.10
N GLU A 30 -6.63 25.97 -1.21
CA GLU A 30 -6.79 27.29 -0.65
C GLU A 30 -5.40 27.82 -0.31
N ILE A 31 -5.15 29.08 -0.69
CA ILE A 31 -3.96 29.82 -0.34
C ILE A 31 -4.38 31.25 -0.01
N GLU A 32 -4.15 31.65 1.23
CA GLU A 32 -4.53 32.97 1.74
C GLU A 32 -3.34 33.62 2.43
N ALA A 33 -2.95 34.81 1.98
CA ALA A 33 -2.02 35.65 2.72
C ALA A 33 -2.70 36.14 4.01
N LYS A 34 -2.02 35.99 5.15
CA LYS A 34 -2.50 36.42 6.48
C LYS A 34 -1.89 37.74 6.93
N ASN A 35 -1.00 38.32 6.15
CA ASN A 35 -0.40 39.63 6.42
C ASN A 35 -0.25 40.45 5.14
N THR A 36 -0.28 41.77 5.30
CA THR A 36 -0.09 42.73 4.18
C THR A 36 1.29 42.60 3.54
N ALA A 37 2.29 42.17 4.32
CA ALA A 37 3.64 41.93 3.82
C ALA A 37 3.77 40.67 2.95
N GLY A 38 2.74 39.81 2.87
CA GLY A 38 2.76 38.62 2.01
C GLY A 38 3.83 37.59 2.41
N THR A 39 4.17 37.51 3.70
CA THR A 39 5.18 36.56 4.23
C THR A 39 4.59 35.45 5.09
N ARG A 40 3.26 35.48 5.32
CA ARG A 40 2.54 34.48 6.10
C ARG A 40 1.34 33.97 5.30
N PHE A 41 1.28 32.67 5.10
CA PHE A 41 0.24 32.04 4.28
C PHE A 41 -0.47 30.94 5.05
N ARG A 42 -1.82 30.98 5.03
CA ARG A 42 -2.62 29.81 5.36
C ARG A 42 -2.83 29.05 4.06
N LEU A 43 -2.47 27.77 4.05
CA LEU A 43 -2.66 26.95 2.87
C LEU A 43 -3.17 25.55 3.21
N THR A 44 -3.85 24.96 2.23
CA THR A 44 -4.38 23.60 2.27
C THR A 44 -4.05 22.90 0.97
N LEU A 45 -3.37 21.75 1.04
CA LEU A 45 -3.09 20.91 -0.12
C LEU A 45 -4.25 19.94 -0.37
N GLN A 46 -4.45 19.62 -1.64
CA GLN A 46 -5.49 18.72 -2.12
C GLN A 46 -5.00 18.03 -3.38
N VAL A 47 -5.53 16.84 -3.67
CA VAL A 47 -5.29 16.21 -4.96
C VAL A 47 -6.33 16.61 -6.01
N VAL A 48 -5.95 16.55 -7.29
CA VAL A 48 -6.85 16.79 -8.42
C VAL A 48 -7.78 15.60 -8.60
N ASP A 49 -7.22 14.39 -8.65
CA ASP A 49 -7.94 13.13 -8.75
C ASP A 49 -7.69 12.25 -7.52
N ALA A 50 -8.78 11.78 -6.91
CA ALA A 50 -8.74 10.85 -5.79
C ALA A 50 -8.24 9.45 -6.19
N LYS A 51 -8.18 9.11 -7.49
CA LYS A 51 -7.58 7.85 -7.96
C LYS A 51 -6.09 7.97 -8.26
N GLY A 52 -5.59 9.19 -8.44
CA GLY A 52 -4.18 9.47 -8.71
C GLY A 52 -3.30 9.33 -7.46
N PRO A 53 -1.97 9.49 -7.62
CA PRO A 53 -1.02 9.38 -6.52
C PRO A 53 -1.18 10.53 -5.51
N GLY A 54 -0.82 10.29 -4.25
CA GLY A 54 -0.84 11.32 -3.19
C GLY A 54 -2.20 11.58 -2.53
N HIS A 55 -3.24 10.84 -2.92
CA HIS A 55 -4.56 10.94 -2.29
C HIS A 55 -4.58 10.28 -0.90
N ARG A 56 -5.46 10.76 -0.03
CA ARG A 56 -5.70 10.18 1.29
C ARG A 56 -6.83 9.14 1.25
N LYS A 57 -6.66 8.04 1.98
CA LYS A 57 -7.72 7.07 2.25
C LYS A 57 -8.65 7.56 3.35
N GLY A 58 -9.92 7.24 3.22
CA GLY A 58 -10.86 7.29 4.33
C GLY A 58 -10.59 6.18 5.32
N PHE A 59 -11.07 6.37 6.54
CA PHE A 59 -11.01 5.36 7.59
C PHE A 59 -11.71 4.08 7.14
N THR A 60 -11.07 2.92 7.33
CA THR A 60 -11.70 1.61 7.13
C THR A 60 -12.19 1.11 8.48
N HIS A 61 -13.47 0.80 8.58
CA HIS A 61 -13.99 0.17 9.79
C HIS A 61 -13.75 -1.35 9.71
N PRO A 62 -13.37 -2.03 10.81
CA PRO A 62 -13.27 -3.49 10.85
C PRO A 62 -14.61 -4.24 10.70
N TRP A 63 -15.74 -3.52 10.65
CA TRP A 63 -17.05 -4.13 10.47
C TRP A 63 -17.29 -4.51 9.02
N THR A 64 -17.98 -5.63 8.82
CA THR A 64 -18.50 -6.02 7.51
C THR A 64 -19.77 -5.24 7.18
N THR A 65 -19.97 -4.97 5.89
CA THR A 65 -21.25 -4.51 5.37
C THR A 65 -22.36 -5.50 5.72
N ARG A 66 -23.63 -5.08 5.64
CA ARG A 66 -24.81 -5.96 5.81
C ARG A 66 -24.78 -7.21 4.90
N SER A 67 -24.03 -7.15 3.81
CA SER A 67 -23.82 -8.26 2.86
C SER A 67 -22.65 -9.20 3.22
N GLY A 68 -22.04 -9.04 4.40
CA GLY A 68 -20.88 -9.85 4.83
C GLY A 68 -19.54 -9.46 4.20
N LYS A 69 -19.50 -8.48 3.30
CA LYS A 69 -18.26 -8.02 2.64
C LYS A 69 -17.49 -7.05 3.54
N PRO A 70 -16.14 -7.06 3.53
CA PRO A 70 -15.34 -6.10 4.29
C PRO A 70 -15.60 -4.67 3.78
N TYR A 71 -15.59 -3.71 4.70
CA TYR A 71 -15.68 -2.29 4.33
C TYR A 71 -14.44 -1.89 3.54
N LYS A 72 -14.61 -1.16 2.44
CA LYS A 72 -13.50 -0.61 1.67
C LYS A 72 -13.35 0.87 1.99
N ALA A 73 -12.14 1.31 2.34
CA ALA A 73 -11.82 2.73 2.43
C ALA A 73 -12.23 3.44 1.15
N LYS A 74 -12.94 4.55 1.29
CA LYS A 74 -13.15 5.48 0.19
C LYS A 74 -11.87 6.25 -0.06
N ARG A 75 -11.57 6.56 -1.32
CA ARG A 75 -10.51 7.50 -1.65
C ARG A 75 -11.04 8.92 -1.47
N LEU A 76 -10.25 9.78 -0.83
CA LEU A 76 -10.60 11.16 -0.58
C LEU A 76 -9.73 12.06 -1.45
N ILE A 77 -10.30 13.19 -1.87
CA ILE A 77 -9.61 14.22 -2.64
C ILE A 77 -8.54 14.97 -1.81
N TYR A 78 -8.32 14.63 -0.54
CA TYR A 78 -7.33 15.31 0.30
C TYR A 78 -5.93 14.76 0.05
N ALA A 79 -4.92 15.64 0.18
CA ALA A 79 -3.53 15.21 0.19
C ALA A 79 -3.27 14.28 1.39
N CYS A 80 -2.45 13.26 1.16
CA CYS A 80 -2.05 12.32 2.20
C CYS A 80 -0.94 12.91 3.12
N TRP A 81 -0.58 12.16 4.17
CA TRP A 81 0.51 12.50 5.07
C TRP A 81 1.86 12.68 4.34
N HIS A 82 2.21 11.76 3.44
CA HIS A 82 3.48 11.81 2.71
C HIS A 82 3.60 13.00 1.76
N VAL A 83 2.51 13.40 1.08
CA VAL A 83 2.49 14.63 0.25
C VAL A 83 2.81 15.86 1.10
N HIS A 84 2.30 15.92 2.33
CA HIS A 84 2.62 17.02 3.24
C HIS A 84 4.10 17.00 3.66
N GLY A 85 4.64 15.83 4.00
CA GLY A 85 6.07 15.66 4.32
C GLY A 85 6.97 16.09 3.16
N ASP A 86 6.77 15.50 1.98
CA ASP A 86 7.56 15.81 0.77
C ASP A 86 7.49 17.31 0.41
N TYR A 87 6.33 17.94 0.61
CA TYR A 87 6.16 19.38 0.39
C TYR A 87 6.94 20.23 1.40
N PHE A 88 7.00 19.80 2.66
CA PHE A 88 7.79 20.50 3.67
C PHE A 88 9.28 20.38 3.37
N ASP A 89 9.75 19.20 2.98
CA ASP A 89 11.14 18.98 2.60
C ASP A 89 11.53 19.86 1.42
N CYS A 90 10.74 19.86 0.34
CA CYS A 90 10.95 20.74 -0.81
C CYS A 90 10.99 22.22 -0.44
N LEU A 91 10.10 22.64 0.48
CA LEU A 91 10.03 24.03 0.91
C LEU A 91 11.23 24.41 1.79
N PHE A 92 11.68 23.52 2.67
CA PHE A 92 12.86 23.74 3.49
C PHE A 92 14.13 23.78 2.64
N ASP A 93 14.20 23.01 1.57
CA ASP A 93 15.30 23.05 0.60
C ASP A 93 15.39 24.38 -0.14
N ILE A 94 14.24 24.93 -0.54
CA ILE A 94 14.17 26.26 -1.18
C ILE A 94 14.50 27.36 -0.16
N ASN A 95 13.90 27.31 1.03
CA ASN A 95 14.05 28.33 2.05
C ASN A 95 14.23 27.69 3.45
N PRO A 96 15.48 27.58 3.93
CA PRO A 96 15.77 26.97 5.23
C PRO A 96 15.19 27.72 6.44
N LYS A 97 14.78 28.99 6.27
CA LYS A 97 14.26 29.86 7.35
C LYS A 97 12.74 29.81 7.49
N VAL A 98 12.06 28.99 6.68
CA VAL A 98 10.62 28.80 6.75
C VAL A 98 10.20 28.24 8.12
N GLU A 99 9.06 28.71 8.60
CA GLU A 99 8.39 28.13 9.78
C GLU A 99 7.04 27.56 9.35
N ILE A 100 6.80 26.27 9.61
CA ILE A 100 5.54 25.61 9.26
C ILE A 100 4.78 25.26 10.52
N ARG A 101 3.62 25.86 10.74
CA ARG A 101 2.73 25.55 11.86
C ARG A 101 1.57 24.65 11.41
N VAL A 102 1.52 23.46 11.99
CA VAL A 102 0.47 22.46 11.76
C VAL A 102 -0.33 22.31 13.05
N GLY A 103 -1.66 22.27 12.94
CA GLY A 103 -2.58 22.49 14.07
C GLY A 103 -2.23 21.72 15.36
N ARG A 104 -2.18 20.39 15.29
CA ARG A 104 -1.91 19.52 16.45
C ARG A 104 -0.42 19.28 16.74
N GLN A 105 0.45 19.36 15.74
CA GLN A 105 1.89 19.06 15.89
C GLN A 105 2.73 20.29 16.28
N GLY A 106 2.17 21.50 16.22
CA GLY A 106 2.92 22.72 16.56
C GLY A 106 3.74 23.24 15.38
N THR A 107 4.93 23.76 15.66
CA THR A 107 5.80 24.38 14.64
C THR A 107 6.94 23.45 14.26
N ILE A 108 7.06 23.22 12.96
CA ILE A 108 8.08 22.40 12.29
C ILE A 108 9.17 23.35 11.76
N TYR A 109 10.43 22.99 12.02
CA TYR A 109 11.62 23.71 11.59
C TYR A 109 12.58 22.70 10.95
N ARG A 110 13.35 23.14 9.94
CA ARG A 110 14.36 22.30 9.28
C ARG A 110 15.42 21.73 10.25
N ASN A 111 15.88 22.56 11.19
CA ASN A 111 17.02 22.26 12.04
C ASN A 111 16.66 21.51 13.33
N LYS A 112 15.37 21.28 13.59
CA LYS A 112 14.90 20.34 14.62
C LYS A 112 14.57 19.06 13.91
N THR A 113 15.56 18.17 13.81
CA THR A 113 15.38 16.78 13.40
C THR A 113 14.12 16.22 14.06
N ASP A 114 13.19 15.68 13.25
CA ASP A 114 12.00 14.92 13.66
C ASP A 114 10.77 15.62 14.28
N ASN A 115 10.53 16.90 14.03
CA ASN A 115 9.24 17.49 14.47
C ASN A 115 8.01 17.09 13.62
N TRP A 116 8.19 16.42 12.48
CA TRP A 116 7.10 15.91 11.64
C TRP A 116 6.78 14.46 12.00
N GLU A 117 6.10 14.29 13.14
CA GLU A 117 5.72 12.97 13.63
C GLU A 117 4.35 12.55 13.11
N ASP A 118 4.19 11.27 12.82
CA ASP A 118 2.87 10.72 12.53
C ASP A 118 1.98 10.73 13.77
N PHE A 119 0.67 10.89 13.58
CA PHE A 119 -0.26 11.01 14.70
C PHE A 119 -1.55 10.22 14.48
N ASP A 120 -2.17 9.83 15.59
CA ASP A 120 -3.41 9.06 15.59
C ASP A 120 -4.58 9.94 15.10
N MET A 121 -5.26 9.45 14.06
CA MET A 121 -6.52 10.01 13.54
C MET A 121 -7.70 9.09 13.80
N GLY A 122 -7.46 7.91 14.37
CA GLY A 122 -8.46 6.92 14.70
C GLY A 122 -9.25 7.24 15.96
N SER A 123 -10.14 6.31 16.28
CA SER A 123 -10.83 6.31 17.57
C SER A 123 -9.99 5.56 18.60
N ILE A 124 -10.27 5.75 19.89
CA ILE A 124 -9.63 4.97 20.96
C ILE A 124 -9.78 3.45 20.73
N MET A 125 -10.93 3.00 20.20
CA MET A 125 -11.18 1.58 19.93
C MET A 125 -10.48 1.07 18.66
N TYR A 126 -10.19 1.95 17.72
CA TYR A 126 -9.61 1.63 16.41
C TYR A 126 -8.63 2.74 16.04
N PRO A 127 -7.44 2.75 16.67
CA PRO A 127 -6.41 3.73 16.36
C PRO A 127 -5.95 3.51 14.92
N VAL A 128 -5.68 4.59 14.21
CA VAL A 128 -5.07 4.54 12.88
C VAL A 128 -4.16 5.73 12.74
N LYS A 129 -2.95 5.49 12.26
CA LYS A 129 -2.04 6.60 12.02
C LYS A 129 -2.36 7.29 10.70
N LEU A 130 -2.00 8.57 10.59
CA LEU A 130 -2.28 9.33 9.38
C LEU A 130 -1.47 8.82 8.18
N SER A 131 -0.25 8.31 8.40
CA SER A 131 0.56 7.68 7.35
C SER A 131 -0.07 6.39 6.78
N GLU A 132 -0.80 5.63 7.59
CA GLU A 132 -1.48 4.39 7.18
C GLU A 132 -2.66 4.66 6.23
N LEU A 133 -3.16 5.90 6.21
CA LEU A 133 -4.26 6.34 5.37
C LEU A 133 -3.78 6.88 4.00
N CYS A 134 -2.76 6.25 3.42
CA CYS A 134 -2.16 6.65 2.14
C CYS A 134 -1.86 5.41 1.27
N ASP A 135 -1.77 5.63 -0.04
CA ASP A 135 -1.38 4.63 -1.05
C ASP A 135 0.07 4.85 -1.54
N CYS A 136 0.78 5.74 -0.89
CA CYS A 136 2.06 6.30 -1.28
C CYS A 136 3.12 5.59 -0.44
N GLY A 137 3.98 4.79 -1.09
CA GLY A 137 4.80 3.74 -0.45
C GLY A 137 4.37 2.31 -0.82
N ASN A 138 3.26 2.17 -1.54
CA ASN A 138 2.86 0.92 -2.18
C ASN A 138 3.54 0.75 -3.55
N GLU A 139 4.85 0.98 -3.63
CA GLU A 139 5.65 0.61 -4.82
C GLU A 139 5.51 -0.91 -5.09
N ASN A 140 5.21 -1.68 -4.04
CA ASN A 140 4.88 -3.11 -4.12
C ASN A 140 3.43 -3.44 -4.51
N VAL A 141 2.50 -2.48 -4.67
CA VAL A 141 1.11 -2.81 -5.06
C VAL A 141 0.93 -2.86 -6.57
N PHE A 142 1.74 -2.12 -7.33
CA PHE A 142 1.81 -2.32 -8.77
C PHE A 142 2.52 -3.64 -9.11
N GLU A 143 3.60 -3.99 -8.40
CA GLU A 143 4.21 -5.33 -8.51
C GLU A 143 3.28 -6.44 -8.02
N ALA A 144 2.59 -6.29 -6.87
CA ALA A 144 1.65 -7.32 -6.39
C ALA A 144 0.43 -7.50 -7.32
N ALA A 145 -0.04 -6.43 -7.98
CA ALA A 145 -1.09 -6.53 -8.99
C ALA A 145 -0.60 -7.17 -10.31
N GLN A 146 0.65 -6.93 -10.70
CA GLN A 146 1.31 -7.63 -11.82
C GLN A 146 1.55 -9.11 -11.47
N ILE A 147 1.98 -9.40 -10.24
CA ILE A 147 2.23 -10.73 -9.69
C ILE A 147 0.91 -11.51 -9.61
N ASP A 148 -0.21 -10.94 -9.12
CA ASP A 148 -1.53 -11.60 -9.12
C ASP A 148 -2.02 -11.87 -10.56
N LYS A 149 -1.78 -10.96 -11.51
CA LYS A 149 -2.07 -11.21 -12.94
C LYS A 149 -1.22 -12.33 -13.55
N ASN A 150 0.05 -12.42 -13.17
CA ASN A 150 0.94 -13.49 -13.63
C ASN A 150 0.66 -14.83 -12.93
N LEU A 151 0.25 -14.80 -11.66
CA LEU A 151 -0.21 -15.96 -10.88
C LEU A 151 -1.51 -16.56 -11.44
N ARG A 152 -2.41 -15.72 -11.98
CA ARG A 152 -3.59 -16.19 -12.73
C ARG A 152 -3.25 -16.78 -14.10
N LYS A 153 -2.04 -16.54 -14.61
CA LYS A 153 -1.51 -17.16 -15.84
C LYS A 153 -0.83 -18.50 -15.57
N THR A 154 -0.37 -18.77 -14.35
CA THR A 154 -0.07 -20.13 -13.92
C THR A 154 -1.37 -20.86 -13.61
N ASN A 155 -1.63 -21.94 -14.35
CA ASN A 155 -2.75 -22.84 -14.08
C ASN A 155 -2.57 -23.52 -12.73
N ILE A 156 -2.94 -22.86 -11.63
CA ILE A 156 -3.07 -23.48 -10.32
C ILE A 156 -4.30 -24.38 -10.39
N LYS A 157 -4.07 -25.65 -10.70
CA LYS A 157 -5.08 -26.70 -10.61
C LYS A 157 -5.20 -27.10 -9.15
N SER A 158 -6.25 -26.64 -8.48
CA SER A 158 -6.57 -27.08 -7.12
C SER A 158 -7.24 -28.45 -7.16
N VAL A 159 -6.75 -29.39 -6.33
CA VAL A 159 -7.36 -30.70 -6.12
C VAL A 159 -8.00 -30.70 -4.73
N ARG A 160 -9.26 -31.15 -4.60
CA ARG A 160 -9.93 -31.18 -3.30
C ARG A 160 -9.32 -32.26 -2.42
N GLN A 161 -9.30 -32.05 -1.11
CA GLN A 161 -8.74 -33.02 -0.17
C GLN A 161 -9.46 -34.40 -0.24
N SER A 162 -10.76 -34.42 -0.53
CA SER A 162 -11.56 -35.64 -0.77
C SER A 162 -11.09 -36.46 -1.96
N ASP A 163 -10.44 -35.79 -2.92
CA ASP A 163 -10.02 -36.33 -4.19
C ASP A 163 -8.60 -36.92 -4.09
N LEU A 164 -7.94 -36.75 -2.94
CA LEU A 164 -6.65 -37.33 -2.61
C LEU A 164 -6.83 -38.76 -2.10
N SER A 165 -6.05 -39.71 -2.62
CA SER A 165 -5.91 -41.05 -2.06
C SER A 165 -4.72 -41.08 -1.10
N ALA A 166 -4.58 -42.13 -0.29
CA ALA A 166 -3.43 -42.31 0.60
C ALA A 166 -2.09 -42.28 -0.18
N GLU A 167 -2.12 -42.60 -1.47
CA GLU A 167 -0.99 -42.50 -2.40
C GLU A 167 -0.48 -41.07 -2.66
N CYS A 168 -1.25 -40.03 -2.31
CA CYS A 168 -0.98 -38.66 -2.74
C CYS A 168 -0.04 -37.87 -1.81
N TRP A 169 0.11 -38.24 -0.54
CA TRP A 169 0.73 -37.34 0.45
C TRP A 169 2.21 -37.05 0.20
N GLY A 170 3.03 -38.08 -0.04
CA GLY A 170 4.47 -37.90 -0.26
C GLY A 170 4.79 -37.10 -1.52
N VAL A 171 4.05 -37.34 -2.61
CA VAL A 171 4.24 -36.66 -3.90
C VAL A 171 3.73 -35.22 -3.87
N GLN A 172 2.66 -34.95 -3.12
CA GLN A 172 2.10 -33.61 -3.00
C GLN A 172 2.93 -32.68 -2.12
N VAL A 173 3.55 -33.20 -1.05
CA VAL A 173 4.36 -32.39 -0.13
C VAL A 173 5.77 -32.17 -0.68
N TRP A 174 6.34 -33.17 -1.35
CA TRP A 174 7.77 -33.17 -1.69
C TRP A 174 8.06 -33.29 -3.21
N GLY A 175 7.02 -33.32 -4.05
CA GLY A 175 7.14 -33.40 -5.50
C GLY A 175 7.60 -34.78 -6.03
N LYS A 176 7.80 -34.88 -7.36
CA LYS A 176 8.19 -36.13 -8.04
C LYS A 176 9.51 -36.71 -7.55
N GLU A 177 10.43 -35.87 -7.09
CA GLU A 177 11.77 -36.30 -6.67
C GLU A 177 11.72 -37.16 -5.39
N HIS A 178 10.76 -36.91 -4.50
CA HIS A 178 10.56 -37.71 -3.30
C HIS A 178 10.15 -39.16 -3.61
N CYS A 179 9.57 -39.41 -4.78
CA CYS A 179 9.32 -40.77 -5.25
C CYS A 179 10.60 -41.56 -5.54
N LYS A 180 11.77 -40.92 -5.71
CA LYS A 180 13.03 -41.63 -5.98
C LYS A 180 13.70 -42.14 -4.70
N THR A 181 13.38 -41.54 -3.56
CA THR A 181 13.99 -41.83 -2.26
C THR A 181 13.02 -42.49 -1.27
N CYS A 182 11.83 -42.86 -1.71
CA CYS A 182 10.83 -43.50 -0.85
C CYS A 182 11.32 -44.89 -0.43
N GLU A 183 11.31 -45.17 0.88
CA GLU A 183 11.76 -46.44 1.46
C GLU A 183 10.96 -47.65 0.93
N PHE A 184 9.76 -47.42 0.43
CA PHE A 184 8.88 -48.46 -0.13
C PHE A 184 9.04 -48.65 -1.64
N LEU A 185 10.04 -48.03 -2.29
CA LEU A 185 10.23 -48.06 -3.75
C LEU A 185 10.05 -49.47 -4.32
N SER A 186 9.04 -49.65 -5.18
CA SER A 186 8.70 -50.93 -5.86
C SER A 186 7.79 -51.89 -5.10
N THR A 187 7.28 -51.54 -3.92
CA THR A 187 6.17 -52.26 -3.26
C THR A 187 4.81 -51.60 -3.58
N GLY A 188 3.71 -52.31 -3.28
CA GLY A 188 2.35 -51.75 -3.38
C GLY A 188 2.09 -50.59 -2.43
N ASP A 189 2.94 -50.42 -1.41
CA ASP A 189 2.83 -49.37 -0.39
C ASP A 189 3.52 -48.07 -0.79
N CYS A 190 4.30 -48.07 -1.89
CA CYS A 190 4.89 -46.85 -2.45
C CYS A 190 3.83 -46.06 -3.21
N GLY A 191 3.10 -45.23 -2.46
CA GLY A 191 2.07 -44.35 -2.98
C GLY A 191 2.50 -43.61 -4.26
N GLY A 192 1.69 -43.71 -5.31
CA GLY A 192 1.81 -42.87 -6.50
C GLY A 192 2.53 -43.54 -7.68
N LYS A 193 2.50 -44.88 -7.76
CA LYS A 193 3.03 -45.63 -8.92
C LYS A 193 2.23 -45.33 -10.21
N GLU A 194 0.89 -45.29 -10.10
CA GLU A 194 0.01 -44.93 -11.22
C GLU A 194 0.10 -43.45 -11.55
N ILE A 195 0.20 -42.59 -10.53
CA ILE A 195 0.38 -41.14 -10.68
C ILE A 195 1.65 -40.82 -11.50
N ARG A 196 2.75 -41.54 -11.27
CA ARG A 196 4.00 -41.37 -12.04
C ARG A 196 3.87 -41.71 -13.52
N LYS A 197 3.03 -42.70 -13.86
CA LYS A 197 2.87 -43.18 -15.25
C LYS A 197 1.81 -42.39 -16.01
N THR A 198 0.72 -42.02 -15.36
CA THR A 198 -0.49 -41.52 -16.02
C THR A 198 -0.86 -40.10 -15.61
N ASN A 199 -0.16 -39.52 -14.62
CA ASN A 199 -0.58 -38.31 -13.90
C ASN A 199 -2.00 -38.42 -13.31
N ARG A 200 -2.48 -39.64 -13.02
CA ARG A 200 -3.79 -39.88 -12.40
C ARG A 200 -3.66 -40.75 -11.15
N ASN A 201 -4.51 -40.50 -10.16
CA ASN A 201 -4.60 -41.36 -8.99
C ASN A 201 -5.55 -42.55 -9.23
N GLU A 202 -5.68 -43.42 -8.22
CA GLU A 202 -6.57 -44.59 -8.22
C GLU A 202 -8.05 -44.26 -8.47
N LYS A 203 -8.46 -43.01 -8.21
CA LYS A 203 -9.81 -42.50 -8.49
C LYS A 203 -9.96 -41.98 -9.92
N GLY A 204 -8.93 -42.11 -10.76
CA GLY A 204 -8.89 -41.62 -12.13
C GLY A 204 -8.73 -40.10 -12.26
N ILE A 205 -8.44 -39.39 -11.16
CA ILE A 205 -8.37 -37.93 -11.12
C ILE A 205 -6.97 -37.50 -11.54
N GLN A 206 -6.88 -36.57 -12.49
CA GLN A 206 -5.62 -36.02 -12.94
C GLN A 206 -4.98 -35.19 -11.82
N ILE A 207 -3.85 -35.66 -11.31
CA ILE A 207 -3.05 -34.92 -10.34
C ILE A 207 -2.11 -34.01 -11.14
N PRO A 208 -2.21 -32.68 -10.98
CA PRO A 208 -1.23 -31.77 -11.54
C PRO A 208 0.08 -31.98 -10.80
N ILE A 209 1.08 -32.51 -11.50
CA ILE A 209 2.43 -32.76 -10.97
C ILE A 209 3.43 -31.88 -11.69
#